data_AF-A0A944ZLX4-F1
#
_entry.id   AF-A0A944ZLX4-F1
#
_cell.length_a   1.000
_cell.length_b   1.000
_cell.length_c   1.000
_cell.angle_alpha   90.00
_cell.angle_beta   90.00
_cell.angle_gamma   90.00
#
_symmetry.space_group_name_H-M   'P 1'
#
loop_
_entity.id
_entity.type
_entity.pdbx_description
1 polymer ?
#
loop_
_entity_poly.entity_id
_entity_poly.type
_entity_poly.pdbx_seq_one_letter_code
_entity_poly.pdbx_strand_id
1 'polypeptide(L)'
;LHFSPEVLFKALQPFSNPFEFYHTSGELNQLREGFRNDMQKAESKIPVRQTSAGRIYQFQNQAWCRRVSGVYSNQIAREAPDLAHALLVERKDGTFLVSVRAPISKQQGAEKLCIKFSGGGRAAAAGINNLVPEEVDRFFDAFDLQFTI
;
A
#
# COMPACT_ATOMS: atom_id res chain seq x y z
N LEU A 1 1.57 13.24 5.22
CA LEU A 1 1.65 12.99 6.68
C LEU A 1 0.86 14.09 7.38
N HIS A 2 0.30 13.84 8.57
CA HIS A 2 -0.48 14.86 9.30
C HIS A 2 0.40 16.01 9.81
N PHE A 3 1.68 15.73 10.04
CA PHE A 3 2.71 16.71 10.34
C PHE A 3 3.82 16.62 9.28
N SER A 4 4.50 17.74 9.04
CA SER A 4 5.80 17.70 8.38
C SER A 4 6.84 17.07 9.34
N PRO A 5 7.91 16.45 8.82
CA PRO A 5 8.98 15.93 9.67
C PRO A 5 9.56 16.99 10.61
N GLU A 6 9.68 18.24 10.16
CA GLU A 6 10.18 19.36 10.97
C GLU A 6 9.27 19.68 12.16
N VAL A 7 7.94 19.74 11.95
CA VAL A 7 6.98 20.01 13.04
C VAL A 7 7.03 18.91 14.08
N LEU A 8 7.03 17.65 13.66
CA LEU A 8 7.08 16.52 14.59
C LEU A 8 8.42 16.49 15.34
N PHE A 9 9.53 16.80 14.68
CA PHE A 9 10.84 16.91 15.32
C PHE A 9 10.86 18.02 16.39
N LYS A 10 10.33 19.20 16.09
CA LYS A 10 10.26 20.30 17.06
C LYS A 10 9.34 19.96 18.23
N ALA A 11 8.25 19.24 18.01
CA ALA A 11 7.36 18.77 19.08
C ALA A 11 8.03 17.74 20.01
N LEU A 12 9.00 16.97 19.50
CA LEU A 12 9.79 16.03 20.29
C LEU A 12 10.85 16.72 21.16
N GLN A 13 11.44 17.83 20.71
CA GLN A 13 12.59 18.47 21.36
C GLN A 13 12.42 18.82 22.85
N PRO A 14 11.26 19.27 23.35
CA PRO A 14 11.09 19.59 24.76
C PRO A 14 11.17 18.37 25.69
N PHE A 15 10.97 17.16 25.16
CA PHE A 15 10.91 15.94 25.96
C PHE A 15 12.29 15.30 26.07
N SER A 16 12.82 15.23 27.30
CA SER A 16 14.07 14.52 27.57
C SER A 16 13.88 13.00 27.63
N ASN A 17 12.66 12.53 27.92
CA ASN A 17 12.29 11.12 27.96
C ASN A 17 11.29 10.79 26.82
N PRO A 18 11.62 9.86 25.90
CA PRO A 18 10.71 9.50 24.81
C PRO A 18 9.40 8.87 25.28
N PHE A 19 9.38 8.22 26.44
CA PHE A 19 8.14 7.70 27.02
C PHE A 19 7.23 8.82 27.49
N GLU A 20 7.76 9.95 27.94
CA GLU A 20 6.92 11.09 28.32
C GLU A 20 6.16 11.62 27.11
N PHE A 21 6.86 11.85 25.98
CA PHE A 21 6.23 12.21 24.71
C PHE A 21 5.16 11.20 24.28
N TYR A 22 5.42 9.90 24.46
CA TYR A 22 4.46 8.84 24.12
C TYR A 22 3.13 8.94 24.88
N HIS A 23 3.18 9.35 26.15
CA HIS A 23 2.01 9.39 27.02
C HIS A 23 1.29 10.74 26.98
N THR A 24 2.00 11.84 26.73
CA THR A 24 1.46 13.20 26.94
C THR A 24 1.32 14.04 25.67
N SER A 25 1.97 13.68 24.56
CA SER A 25 1.94 14.51 23.35
C SER A 25 0.58 14.49 22.64
N GLY A 26 0.09 15.68 22.26
CA GLY A 26 -1.09 15.81 21.42
C GLY A 26 -0.84 15.36 19.98
N GLU A 27 0.38 15.56 19.49
CA GLU A 27 0.80 15.20 18.14
C GLU A 27 0.75 13.69 17.91
N LEU A 28 1.21 12.88 18.89
CA LEU A 28 1.14 11.42 18.76
C LEU A 28 -0.30 10.92 18.82
N ASN A 29 -1.16 11.54 19.63
CA ASN A 29 -2.59 11.22 19.65
C ASN A 29 -3.25 11.52 18.30
N GLN A 30 -2.97 12.68 17.71
CA GLN A 30 -3.47 13.02 16.38
C GLN A 30 -2.95 12.08 15.29
N LEU A 31 -1.68 11.65 15.36
CA LEU A 31 -1.12 10.65 14.45
C LEU A 31 -1.82 9.29 14.56
N ARG A 32 -2.09 8.82 15.80
CA ARG A 32 -2.80 7.55 16.06
C ARG A 32 -4.22 7.60 15.53
N GLU A 33 -4.95 8.68 15.81
CA GLU A 33 -6.32 8.86 15.32
C GLU A 33 -6.36 8.98 13.79
N GLY A 34 -5.47 9.78 13.21
CA GLY A 34 -5.34 9.89 11.75
C GLY A 34 -5.08 8.55 11.09
N PHE A 35 -4.15 7.76 11.64
CA PHE A 35 -3.87 6.40 11.16
C PHE A 35 -5.10 5.48 11.26
N ARG A 36 -5.77 5.45 12.41
CA ARG A 36 -6.98 4.63 12.62
C ARG A 36 -8.09 4.98 11.63
N ASN A 37 -8.34 6.28 11.42
CA ASN A 37 -9.35 6.77 10.47
C ASN A 37 -9.00 6.42 9.02
N ASP A 38 -7.72 6.51 8.65
CA ASP A 38 -7.28 6.15 7.30
C ASP A 38 -7.35 4.62 7.08
N MET A 39 -7.00 3.81 8.08
CA MET A 39 -7.12 2.35 8.01
C MET A 39 -8.57 1.91 7.90
N GLN A 40 -9.49 2.51 8.67
CA GLN A 40 -10.92 2.20 8.56
C GLN A 40 -11.45 2.44 7.14
N LYS A 41 -10.98 3.49 6.46
CA LYS A 41 -11.32 3.75 5.05
C LYS A 41 -10.71 2.74 4.08
N ALA A 42 -9.52 2.22 4.38
CA ALA A 42 -8.87 1.20 3.58
C ALA A 42 -9.60 -0.16 3.73
N GLU A 43 -9.93 -0.54 4.96
CA GLU A 43 -10.62 -1.78 5.31
C GLU A 43 -12.06 -1.83 4.78
N SER A 44 -12.70 -0.68 4.57
CA SER A 44 -14.02 -0.62 3.93
C SER A 44 -13.98 -0.82 2.41
N LYS A 45 -12.80 -1.00 1.80
CA LYS A 45 -12.65 -1.17 0.35
C LYS A 45 -12.75 -2.63 -0.03
N ILE A 46 -13.59 -2.91 -1.01
CA ILE A 46 -13.66 -4.22 -1.66
C ILE A 46 -12.63 -4.31 -2.79
N PRO A 47 -12.09 -5.50 -3.09
CA PRO A 47 -11.22 -5.68 -4.25
C PRO A 47 -12.00 -5.42 -5.54
N VAL A 48 -11.34 -4.77 -6.50
CA VAL A 48 -11.88 -4.57 -7.86
C VAL A 48 -11.77 -5.83 -8.71
N ARG A 49 -10.88 -6.75 -8.34
CA ARG A 49 -10.75 -8.09 -8.95
C ARG A 49 -10.32 -9.08 -7.88
N GLN A 50 -10.98 -10.23 -7.83
CA GLN A 50 -10.64 -11.33 -6.93
C GLN A 50 -10.75 -12.65 -7.69
N THR A 51 -9.65 -13.40 -7.71
CA THR A 51 -9.52 -14.70 -8.38
C THR A 51 -8.82 -15.69 -7.45
N SER A 52 -8.56 -16.91 -7.93
CA SER A 52 -7.71 -17.88 -7.21
C SER A 52 -6.24 -17.44 -7.12
N ALA A 53 -5.78 -16.55 -8.01
CA ALA A 53 -4.44 -16.01 -7.99
C ALA A 53 -4.26 -14.93 -6.90
N GLY A 54 -5.30 -14.12 -6.66
CA GLY A 54 -5.19 -13.05 -5.68
C GLY A 54 -6.29 -12.01 -5.67
N ARG A 55 -6.00 -10.90 -5.00
CA ARG A 55 -6.92 -9.75 -4.86
C ARG A 55 -6.25 -8.47 -5.34
N ILE A 56 -6.97 -7.68 -6.13
CA ILE A 56 -6.52 -6.38 -6.61
C ILE A 56 -7.44 -5.30 -6.05
N TYR A 57 -6.86 -4.25 -5.47
CA TYR A 57 -7.56 -3.11 -4.90
C TYR A 57 -7.20 -1.83 -5.66
N GLN A 58 -8.13 -0.89 -5.73
CA GLN A 58 -7.90 0.43 -6.34
C GLN A 58 -8.37 1.53 -5.40
N PHE A 59 -7.46 2.46 -5.11
CA PHE A 59 -7.69 3.64 -4.28
C PHE A 59 -7.64 4.90 -5.14
N GLN A 60 -8.54 5.84 -4.85
CA GLN A 60 -8.55 7.16 -5.49
C GLN A 60 -7.34 8.01 -5.08
N ASN A 61 -7.12 9.11 -5.81
CA ASN A 61 -6.04 10.06 -5.51
C ASN A 61 -6.33 10.92 -4.26
N GLN A 62 -6.26 10.31 -3.07
CA GLN A 62 -6.42 11.01 -1.80
C GLN A 62 -5.19 10.82 -0.90
N ALA A 63 -4.95 11.82 -0.05
CA ALA A 63 -3.78 11.83 0.81
C ALA A 63 -3.75 10.65 1.80
N TRP A 64 -4.91 10.18 2.27
CA TRP A 64 -5.00 9.02 3.16
C TRP A 64 -4.57 7.73 2.46
N CYS A 65 -4.97 7.53 1.19
CA CYS A 65 -4.61 6.35 0.40
C CYS A 65 -3.09 6.13 0.45
N ARG A 66 -2.32 7.17 0.07
CA ARG A 66 -0.86 7.14 0.07
C ARG A 66 -0.24 6.86 1.44
N ARG A 67 -0.88 7.31 2.53
CA ARG A 67 -0.38 7.09 3.90
C ARG A 67 -0.54 5.64 4.33
N VAL A 68 -1.63 4.98 3.95
CA VAL A 68 -1.94 3.62 4.41
C VAL A 68 -1.61 2.52 3.43
N SER A 69 -1.36 2.81 2.15
CA SER A 69 -1.12 1.80 1.11
C SER A 69 -0.17 0.69 1.53
N GLY A 70 1.01 1.05 2.06
CA GLY A 70 2.00 0.05 2.46
C GLY A 70 1.55 -0.82 3.64
N VAL A 71 0.87 -0.22 4.63
CA VAL A 71 0.38 -0.94 5.81
C VAL A 71 -0.79 -1.85 5.42
N TYR A 72 -1.74 -1.33 4.66
CA TYR A 72 -2.89 -2.08 4.17
C TYR A 72 -2.47 -3.24 3.25
N SER A 73 -1.55 -3.03 2.30
CA SER A 73 -1.00 -4.11 1.47
C SER A 73 -0.35 -5.23 2.30
N ASN A 74 0.31 -4.89 3.41
CA ASN A 74 0.91 -5.90 4.29
C ASN A 74 -0.15 -6.62 5.15
N GLN A 75 -1.21 -5.92 5.56
CA GLN A 75 -2.33 -6.52 6.31
C GLN A 75 -3.06 -7.55 5.45
N ILE A 76 -3.50 -7.18 4.23
CA ILE A 76 -4.22 -8.09 3.33
C ILE A 76 -3.36 -9.28 2.90
N ALA A 77 -2.03 -9.11 2.80
CA ALA A 77 -1.12 -10.22 2.53
C ALA A 77 -1.09 -11.24 3.68
N ARG A 78 -1.16 -10.80 4.93
CA ARG A 78 -1.20 -11.67 6.11
C ARG A 78 -2.55 -12.35 6.30
N GLU A 79 -3.65 -11.68 5.95
CA GLU A 79 -5.00 -12.23 6.03
C GLU A 79 -5.24 -13.39 5.05
N ALA A 80 -4.55 -13.37 3.89
CA ALA A 80 -4.66 -14.42 2.88
C ALA A 80 -3.26 -14.80 2.36
N PRO A 81 -2.48 -15.58 3.13
CA PRO A 81 -1.06 -15.82 2.87
C PRO A 81 -0.78 -16.59 1.56
N ASP A 82 -1.77 -17.28 1.02
CA ASP A 82 -1.67 -18.04 -0.23
C ASP A 82 -2.05 -17.24 -1.48
N LEU A 83 -2.58 -16.02 -1.30
CA LEU A 83 -2.98 -15.15 -2.39
C LEU A 83 -1.95 -14.07 -2.65
N ALA A 84 -1.79 -13.67 -3.91
CA ALA A 84 -1.10 -12.43 -4.25
C ALA A 84 -2.00 -11.22 -4.01
N HIS A 85 -1.41 -10.04 -3.82
CA HIS A 85 -2.16 -8.80 -3.66
C HIS A 85 -1.55 -7.68 -4.49
N ALA A 86 -2.40 -6.91 -5.17
CA ALA A 86 -2.02 -5.67 -5.81
C ALA A 86 -2.86 -4.50 -5.28
N LEU A 87 -2.24 -3.34 -5.10
CA LEU A 87 -2.91 -2.09 -4.74
C LEU A 87 -2.50 -1.00 -5.73
N LEU A 88 -3.48 -0.51 -6.48
CA LEU A 88 -3.36 0.62 -7.39
C LEU A 88 -3.80 1.89 -6.66
N VAL A 89 -2.98 2.93 -6.68
CA VAL A 89 -3.34 4.25 -6.16
C VAL A 89 -3.28 5.25 -7.29
N GLU A 90 -4.41 5.87 -7.59
CA GLU A 90 -4.51 6.91 -8.61
C GLU A 90 -3.63 8.12 -8.26
N ARG A 91 -2.94 8.65 -9.27
CA ARG A 91 -2.07 9.81 -9.20
C ARG A 91 -2.76 11.04 -9.79
N LYS A 92 -2.14 12.21 -9.64
CA LYS A 92 -2.72 13.49 -10.13
C LYS A 92 -2.79 13.57 -11.66
N ASP A 93 -1.90 12.86 -12.33
CA ASP A 93 -1.80 12.74 -13.79
C ASP A 93 -2.72 11.65 -14.37
N GLY A 94 -3.59 11.05 -13.56
CA GLY A 94 -4.55 10.01 -13.98
C GLY A 94 -3.95 8.61 -14.09
N THR A 95 -2.64 8.44 -13.94
CA THR A 95 -1.99 7.12 -13.91
C THR A 95 -2.03 6.50 -12.52
N PHE A 96 -1.58 5.26 -12.39
CA PHE A 96 -1.56 4.53 -11.13
C PHE A 96 -0.14 4.24 -10.64
N LEU A 97 0.08 4.46 -9.35
CA LEU A 97 1.18 3.82 -8.60
C LEU A 97 0.70 2.45 -8.15
N VAL A 98 1.41 1.40 -8.55
CA VAL A 98 1.03 0.01 -8.26
C VAL A 98 2.01 -0.60 -7.28
N SER A 99 1.49 -1.23 -6.22
CA SER A 99 2.26 -2.06 -5.30
C SER A 99 1.79 -3.50 -5.40
N VAL A 100 2.72 -4.44 -5.59
CA VAL A 100 2.44 -5.89 -5.69
C VAL A 100 3.13 -6.62 -4.55
N ARG A 101 2.41 -7.56 -3.94
CA ARG A 101 2.89 -8.55 -2.98
C ARG A 101 2.61 -9.94 -3.54
N ALA A 102 3.65 -10.76 -3.65
CA ALA A 102 3.50 -12.18 -3.92
C ALA A 102 2.88 -12.89 -2.70
N PRO A 103 2.31 -14.10 -2.87
CA PRO A 103 1.86 -14.90 -1.74
C PRO A 103 2.95 -15.05 -0.68
N ILE A 104 2.59 -14.96 0.59
CA ILE A 104 3.53 -15.20 1.70
C ILE A 104 4.03 -16.65 1.67
N SER A 105 3.16 -17.60 1.31
CA SER A 105 3.55 -19.01 1.16
C SER A 105 4.48 -19.27 -0.03
N LYS A 106 4.53 -18.35 -1.01
CA LYS A 106 5.40 -18.43 -2.18
C LYS A 106 5.87 -17.03 -2.61
N GLN A 107 6.93 -16.56 -1.96
CA GLN A 107 7.44 -15.18 -2.05
C GLN A 107 8.20 -14.88 -3.37
N GLN A 108 7.60 -15.15 -4.52
CA GLN A 108 8.22 -15.00 -5.84
C GLN A 108 7.20 -14.51 -6.88
N GLY A 109 7.68 -13.80 -7.92
CA GLY A 109 6.89 -13.44 -9.10
C GLY A 109 6.41 -11.99 -9.15
N ALA A 110 6.52 -11.23 -8.05
CA ALA A 110 6.12 -9.82 -8.03
C ALA A 110 6.99 -8.96 -8.97
N GLU A 111 8.30 -9.16 -8.93
CA GLU A 111 9.28 -8.54 -9.82
C GLU A 111 9.04 -8.88 -11.29
N LYS A 112 8.73 -10.16 -11.58
CA LYS A 112 8.47 -10.65 -12.94
C LYS A 112 7.22 -10.03 -13.53
N LEU A 113 6.19 -9.80 -12.72
CA LEU A 113 5.01 -9.06 -13.14
C LEU A 113 5.36 -7.61 -13.44
N CYS A 114 5.95 -6.90 -12.47
CA CYS A 114 6.14 -5.45 -12.56
C CYS A 114 7.07 -5.03 -13.70
N ILE A 115 8.09 -5.84 -14.05
CA ILE A 115 8.99 -5.55 -15.18
C ILE A 115 8.24 -5.47 -16.52
N LYS A 116 7.13 -6.20 -16.70
CA LYS A 116 6.30 -6.16 -17.92
C LYS A 116 5.59 -4.81 -18.14
N PHE A 117 5.62 -3.93 -17.13
CA PHE A 117 4.95 -2.62 -17.08
C PHE A 117 5.94 -1.52 -16.65
N SER A 118 7.22 -1.65 -17.00
CA SER A 118 8.26 -0.66 -16.64
C SER A 118 8.42 -0.42 -15.12
N GLY A 119 8.03 -1.40 -14.31
CA GLY A 119 8.24 -1.43 -12.87
C GLY A 119 9.46 -2.25 -12.45
N GLY A 120 9.58 -2.50 -11.16
CA GLY A 120 10.68 -3.29 -10.60
C GLY A 120 10.53 -3.55 -9.11
N GLY A 121 11.48 -4.30 -8.53
CA GLY A 121 11.50 -4.61 -7.11
C GLY A 121 12.14 -5.96 -6.80
N ARG A 122 11.73 -6.56 -5.69
CA ARG A 122 12.21 -7.86 -5.20
C ARG A 122 11.18 -8.95 -5.50
N ALA A 123 11.62 -10.21 -5.45
CA ALA A 123 10.80 -11.38 -5.76
C ALA A 123 9.44 -11.40 -5.02
N ALA A 124 9.44 -11.03 -3.74
CA ALA A 124 8.24 -11.01 -2.90
C ALA A 124 7.39 -9.73 -3.04
N ALA A 125 7.99 -8.65 -3.52
CA ALA A 125 7.46 -7.30 -3.38
C ALA A 125 8.05 -6.37 -4.43
N ALA A 126 7.21 -5.88 -5.32
CA ALA A 126 7.59 -4.99 -6.42
C ALA A 126 6.53 -3.92 -6.67
N GLY A 127 6.81 -2.98 -7.57
CA GLY A 127 5.86 -1.93 -7.91
C GLY A 127 6.09 -1.33 -9.28
N ILE A 128 5.09 -0.55 -9.72
CA ILE A 128 5.08 0.17 -11.00
C ILE A 128 4.80 1.65 -10.66
N ASN A 129 5.67 2.54 -11.13
CA ASN A 129 5.55 3.97 -10.79
C ASN A 129 4.43 4.67 -11.57
N ASN A 130 4.16 4.21 -12.79
CA ASN A 130 3.29 4.89 -13.74
C ASN A 130 2.59 3.87 -14.66
N LEU A 131 1.53 3.24 -14.16
CA LEU A 131 0.65 2.41 -14.99
C LEU A 131 -0.43 3.30 -15.59
N VAL A 132 -0.48 3.40 -16.91
CA VAL A 132 -1.50 4.21 -17.60
C VAL A 132 -2.87 3.52 -17.56
N PRO A 133 -4.00 4.26 -17.56
CA PRO A 133 -5.35 3.67 -17.45
C PRO A 133 -5.63 2.58 -18.50
N GLU A 134 -5.10 2.74 -19.70
CA GLU A 134 -5.29 1.82 -20.83
C GLU A 134 -4.60 0.46 -20.61
N GLU A 135 -3.64 0.39 -19.69
CA GLU A 135 -2.93 -0.85 -19.35
C GLU A 135 -3.50 -1.58 -18.12
N VAL A 136 -4.53 -1.03 -17.46
CA VAL A 136 -5.08 -1.62 -16.22
C VAL A 136 -5.63 -3.02 -16.44
N ASP A 137 -6.42 -3.23 -17.50
CA ASP A 137 -6.97 -4.56 -17.82
C ASP A 137 -5.85 -5.55 -18.18
N ARG A 138 -4.87 -5.11 -18.98
CA ARG A 138 -3.67 -5.89 -19.31
C ARG A 138 -2.89 -6.28 -18.06
N PHE A 139 -2.79 -5.38 -17.08
CA PHE A 139 -2.15 -5.63 -15.80
C PHE A 139 -2.93 -6.66 -14.98
N PHE A 140 -4.25 -6.58 -14.92
CA PHE A 140 -5.07 -7.55 -14.20
C PHE A 140 -4.94 -8.96 -14.77
N ASP A 141 -4.96 -9.11 -16.09
CA ASP A 141 -4.79 -10.41 -16.74
C ASP A 141 -3.37 -10.96 -16.55
N ALA A 142 -2.35 -10.10 -16.65
CA ALA A 142 -0.98 -10.48 -16.40
C ALA A 142 -0.74 -10.87 -14.92
N PHE A 143 -1.44 -10.22 -13.99
CA PHE A 143 -1.42 -10.55 -12.57
C PHE A 143 -2.00 -11.95 -12.33
N ASP A 144 -3.19 -12.23 -12.86
CA ASP A 144 -3.82 -13.54 -12.73
C ASP A 144 -2.92 -14.63 -13.32
N LEU A 145 -2.37 -14.43 -14.53
CA LEU A 145 -1.47 -15.39 -15.16
C LEU A 145 -0.18 -15.61 -14.37
N GLN A 146 0.36 -14.56 -13.71
CA GLN A 146 1.61 -14.67 -12.97
C GLN A 146 1.49 -15.48 -11.68
N PHE A 147 0.31 -15.46 -11.06
CA PHE A 147 0.07 -16.04 -9.74
C PHE A 147 -0.95 -17.19 -9.71
N THR A 148 -1.54 -17.54 -10.86
CA THR A 148 -2.27 -18.81 -11.02
C THR A 148 -1.25 -19.95 -11.07
N ILE A 149 -1.51 -21.01 -10.28
CA ILE A 149 -0.72 -22.25 -10.23
C ILE A 149 -1.00 -23.09 -11.47
#